data_AF-A0A160TJ79-F1
#
_entry.id   AF-A0A160TJ79-F1
#
_cell.length_a   1.000
_cell.length_b   1.000
_cell.length_c   1.000
_cell.angle_alpha   90.00
_cell.angle_beta   90.00
_cell.angle_gamma   90.00
#
_symmetry.space_group_name_H-M   'P 1'
#
loop_
_entity.id
_entity.type
_entity.pdbx_description
1 polymer ?
#
loop_
_entity_poly.entity_id
_entity_poly.type
_entity_poly.pdbx_seq_one_letter_code
_entity_poly.pdbx_strand_id
1 'polypeptide(L)'
;MPLELGLFLGAKRYGNTAQHDKRLLILDIERFRYQKFISDLAGMDIHEHGGKAEAAIRETRDWLANVSRRQIPSGDKIVRLYEQFTADLPALAAALEFAPAKIPYVDFERIVVGWLTRDA
;
A
#
# COMPACT_ATOMS: atom_id res chain seq x y z
N MET A 1 -12.03 7.98 -0.47
CA MET A 1 -13.15 7.84 -1.43
C MET A 1 -14.18 6.88 -0.84
N PRO A 2 -15.29 7.38 -0.27
CA PRO A 2 -16.28 6.55 0.43
C PRO A 2 -17.04 5.56 -0.47
N LEU A 3 -17.32 5.98 -1.71
CA LEU A 3 -18.20 5.25 -2.64
C LEU A 3 -17.64 3.88 -3.06
N GLU A 4 -16.36 3.83 -3.40
CA GLU A 4 -15.68 2.60 -3.85
C GLU A 4 -15.56 1.59 -2.70
N LEU A 5 -15.27 2.07 -1.49
CA LEU A 5 -15.20 1.24 -0.29
C LEU A 5 -16.56 0.64 0.05
N GLY A 6 -17.64 1.42 -0.03
CA GLY A 6 -19.00 0.94 0.15
C GLY A 6 -19.36 -0.17 -0.82
N LEU A 7 -19.01 -0.02 -2.10
CA LEU A 7 -19.23 -1.07 -3.12
C LEU A 7 -18.44 -2.34 -2.80
N PHE A 8 -17.17 -2.21 -2.38
CA PHE A 8 -16.35 -3.36 -2.00
C PHE A 8 -16.94 -4.12 -0.81
N LEU A 9 -17.37 -3.39 0.24
CA LEU A 9 -17.98 -3.97 1.43
C LEU A 9 -19.34 -4.60 1.11
N GLY A 10 -20.15 -3.95 0.28
CA GLY A 10 -21.42 -4.49 -0.20
C GLY A 10 -21.24 -5.80 -0.96
N ALA A 11 -20.30 -5.84 -1.91
CA ALA A 11 -19.95 -7.06 -2.63
C ALA A 11 -19.48 -8.17 -1.67
N LYS A 12 -18.64 -7.83 -0.69
CA LYS A 12 -18.18 -8.79 0.32
C LYS A 12 -19.30 -9.33 1.20
N ARG A 13 -20.33 -8.55 1.49
CA ARG A 13 -21.44 -8.96 2.35
C ARG A 13 -22.56 -9.69 1.62
N TYR A 14 -22.82 -9.36 0.37
CA TYR A 14 -23.99 -9.85 -0.37
C TYR A 14 -23.65 -10.63 -1.65
N GLY A 15 -22.36 -10.74 -2.00
CA GLY A 15 -21.90 -11.43 -3.20
C GLY A 15 -21.78 -12.95 -3.01
N ASN A 16 -21.22 -13.61 -4.02
CA ASN A 16 -20.97 -15.05 -3.98
C ASN A 16 -19.80 -15.42 -3.04
N THR A 17 -19.47 -16.71 -2.92
CA THR A 17 -18.40 -17.22 -2.06
C THR A 17 -17.07 -16.49 -2.27
N ALA A 18 -16.67 -16.25 -3.52
CA ALA A 18 -15.43 -15.54 -3.83
C ALA A 18 -15.45 -14.08 -3.35
N GLN A 19 -16.63 -13.43 -3.32
CA GLN A 19 -16.77 -12.08 -2.78
C GLN A 19 -16.66 -12.09 -1.25
N HIS A 20 -17.24 -13.08 -0.56
CA HIS A 20 -17.15 -13.22 0.89
C HIS A 20 -15.72 -13.39 1.40
N ASP A 21 -14.87 -14.07 0.62
CA ASP A 21 -13.47 -14.34 0.97
C ASP A 21 -12.54 -13.11 0.85
N LYS A 22 -13.03 -12.00 0.28
CA LYS A 22 -12.26 -10.76 0.14
C LYS A 22 -11.68 -10.30 1.47
N ARG A 23 -10.40 -9.94 1.47
CA ARG A 23 -9.71 -9.31 2.60
C ARG A 23 -9.51 -7.83 2.31
N LEU A 24 -9.61 -6.99 3.33
CA LEU A 24 -9.45 -5.55 3.22
C LEU A 24 -8.57 -5.05 4.38
N LEU A 25 -7.64 -4.16 4.05
CA LEU A 25 -6.91 -3.31 4.97
C LEU A 25 -7.33 -1.87 4.70
N ILE A 26 -7.56 -1.10 5.75
CA ILE A 26 -7.81 0.33 5.67
C ILE A 26 -6.71 1.04 6.45
N LEU A 27 -6.01 1.93 5.77
CA LEU A 27 -4.99 2.80 6.36
C LEU A 27 -5.50 4.23 6.36
N ASP A 28 -5.28 4.95 7.46
CA ASP A 28 -5.54 6.39 7.56
C ASP A 28 -4.31 7.10 8.16
N ILE A 29 -4.12 8.36 7.77
CA ILE A 29 -3.04 9.22 8.26
C ILE A 29 -3.27 9.54 9.74
N GLU A 30 -4.53 9.77 10.12
CA GLU A 30 -4.92 10.19 11.47
C GLU A 30 -6.00 9.26 12.05
N ARG A 31 -5.85 8.90 13.33
CA ARG A 31 -6.87 8.13 14.05
C ARG A 31 -8.21 8.85 14.00
N PHE A 32 -9.25 8.11 13.62
CA PHE A 32 -10.64 8.58 13.60
C PHE A 32 -10.97 9.72 12.63
N ARG A 33 -10.04 10.15 11.76
CA ARG A 33 -10.38 11.12 10.69
C ARG A 33 -11.49 10.58 9.81
N TYR A 34 -11.47 9.27 9.50
CA TYR A 34 -12.55 8.59 8.80
C TYR A 34 -13.93 8.69 9.49
N GLN A 35 -14.01 8.83 10.83
CA GLN A 35 -15.31 8.95 11.53
C GLN A 35 -16.08 10.22 11.15
N LYS A 36 -15.38 11.26 10.67
CA LYS A 36 -16.00 12.49 10.19
C LYS A 36 -16.74 12.31 8.86
N PHE A 37 -16.46 11.24 8.12
CA PHE A 37 -16.95 11.04 6.76
C PHE A 37 -17.67 9.72 6.53
N ILE A 38 -17.35 8.67 7.32
CA ILE A 38 -17.90 7.33 7.16
C ILE A 38 -18.01 6.67 8.56
N SER A 39 -19.16 6.86 9.21
CA SER A 39 -19.48 6.20 10.50
C SER A 39 -19.49 4.67 10.41
N ASP A 40 -19.78 4.13 9.22
CA ASP A 40 -19.95 2.70 8.96
C ASP A 40 -18.64 1.89 8.98
N LEU A 41 -17.49 2.56 9.15
CA LEU A 41 -16.21 1.90 9.39
C LEU A 41 -15.96 1.58 10.87
N ALA A 42 -16.88 1.96 11.76
CA ALA A 42 -16.84 1.60 13.17
C ALA A 42 -16.83 0.06 13.32
N GLY A 43 -15.76 -0.47 13.92
CA GLY A 43 -15.56 -1.91 14.11
C GLY A 43 -14.64 -2.59 13.08
N MET A 44 -14.11 -1.86 12.09
CA MET A 44 -12.95 -2.33 11.33
C MET A 44 -11.66 -1.88 12.02
N ASP A 45 -10.67 -2.78 12.05
CA ASP A 45 -9.36 -2.55 12.65
C ASP A 45 -8.53 -1.63 11.74
N ILE A 46 -8.64 -0.32 11.99
CA ILE A 46 -8.04 0.72 11.16
C ILE A 46 -6.66 1.03 11.72
N HIS A 47 -5.65 0.80 10.90
CA HIS A 47 -4.26 0.97 11.29
C HIS A 47 -3.81 2.39 10.92
N GLU A 48 -3.23 3.09 11.89
CA GLU A 48 -2.73 4.46 11.71
C GLU A 48 -1.26 4.43 11.29
N HIS A 49 -0.89 5.28 10.32
CA HIS A 49 0.50 5.38 9.87
C HIS A 49 1.11 6.78 10.05
N GLY A 50 0.34 7.76 10.53
CA GLY A 50 0.85 9.09 10.89
C GLY A 50 1.46 9.87 9.72
N GLY A 51 1.11 9.53 8.48
CA GLY A 51 1.71 10.11 7.28
C GLY A 51 3.13 9.61 6.98
N LYS A 52 3.63 8.62 7.71
CA LYS A 52 4.97 8.03 7.54
C LYS A 52 4.91 6.82 6.62
N ALA A 53 5.74 6.82 5.59
CA ALA A 53 5.78 5.71 4.62
C ALA A 53 6.22 4.40 5.28
N GLU A 54 7.17 4.47 6.21
CA GLU A 54 7.72 3.32 6.91
C GLU A 54 6.68 2.63 7.79
N ALA A 55 5.80 3.41 8.43
CA ALA A 55 4.69 2.88 9.20
C ALA A 55 3.68 2.18 8.27
N ALA A 56 3.29 2.83 7.17
CA ALA A 56 2.37 2.23 6.20
C ALA A 56 2.91 0.93 5.59
N ILE A 57 4.22 0.88 5.31
CA ILE A 57 4.91 -0.33 4.82
C ILE A 57 4.81 -1.45 5.85
N ARG A 58 5.13 -1.18 7.12
CA ARG A 58 5.08 -2.19 8.20
C ARG A 58 3.67 -2.73 8.40
N GLU A 59 2.68 -1.83 8.51
CA GLU A 59 1.27 -2.21 8.67
C GLU A 59 0.76 -3.06 7.50
N THR A 60 1.05 -2.63 6.27
CA THR A 60 0.66 -3.38 5.06
C THR A 60 1.30 -4.75 5.04
N ARG A 61 2.60 -4.84 5.34
CA ARG A 61 3.35 -6.09 5.35
C ARG A 61 2.81 -7.05 6.40
N ASP A 62 2.59 -6.59 7.63
CA ASP A 62 2.15 -7.44 8.74
C ASP A 62 0.73 -7.94 8.53
N TRP A 63 -0.15 -7.07 8.02
CA TRP A 63 -1.49 -7.47 7.59
C TRP A 63 -1.44 -8.53 6.48
N LEU A 64 -0.63 -8.32 5.43
CA LEU A 64 -0.47 -9.29 4.34
C LEU A 64 0.06 -10.64 4.85
N ALA A 65 1.04 -10.63 5.75
CA ALA A 65 1.58 -11.84 6.35
C ALA A 65 0.50 -12.61 7.13
N ASN A 66 -0.34 -11.89 7.88
CA ASN A 66 -1.43 -12.49 8.64
C ASN A 66 -2.53 -13.10 7.75
N VAL A 67 -3.00 -12.35 6.74
CA VAL A 67 -4.13 -12.80 5.90
C VAL A 67 -3.75 -13.84 4.85
N SER A 68 -2.51 -13.82 4.36
CA SER A 68 -2.04 -14.75 3.32
C SER A 68 -1.33 -15.98 3.86
N ARG A 69 -0.85 -15.94 5.12
CA ARG A 69 0.03 -16.95 5.73
C ARG A 69 1.32 -17.22 4.95
N ARG A 70 1.68 -16.34 4.00
CA ARG A 70 2.91 -16.44 3.22
C ARG A 70 4.11 -15.93 4.02
N GLN A 71 5.28 -16.49 3.75
CA GLN A 71 6.53 -15.89 4.20
C GLN A 71 6.82 -14.62 3.41
N ILE A 72 6.73 -13.48 4.09
CA ILE A 72 7.02 -12.15 3.53
C ILE A 72 8.27 -11.62 4.24
N PRO A 73 9.24 -11.01 3.54
CA PRO A 73 10.38 -10.33 4.15
C PRO A 73 9.97 -9.39 5.31
N SER A 74 10.85 -9.17 6.28
CA SER A 74 10.54 -8.29 7.42
C SER A 74 10.20 -6.87 6.96
N GLY A 75 9.36 -6.18 7.73
CA GLY A 75 9.04 -4.77 7.46
C GLY A 75 10.30 -3.91 7.33
N ASP A 76 11.29 -4.12 8.19
CA ASP A 76 12.56 -3.38 8.13
C ASP A 76 13.36 -3.62 6.86
N LYS A 77 13.33 -4.85 6.30
CA LYS A 77 13.97 -5.11 5.01
C LYS A 77 13.27 -4.33 3.89
N ILE A 78 11.95 -4.29 3.90
CA ILE A 78 11.16 -3.55 2.89
C ILE A 78 11.37 -2.04 3.05
N VAL A 79 11.43 -1.53 4.28
CA VAL A 79 11.73 -0.11 4.56
C VAL A 79 13.10 0.26 4.01
N ARG A 80 14.15 -0.54 4.25
CA ARG A 80 15.48 -0.27 3.69
C ARG A 80 15.48 -0.26 2.16
N LEU A 81 14.74 -1.18 1.53
CA LEU A 81 14.60 -1.19 0.07
C LEU A 81 13.89 0.07 -0.43
N TYR A 82 12.84 0.50 0.25
CA TYR A 82 12.12 1.73 -0.06
C TYR A 82 13.02 2.98 0.06
N GLU A 83 13.78 3.08 1.15
CA GLU A 83 14.74 4.18 1.39
C GLU A 83 15.82 4.21 0.31
N GLN A 84 16.43 3.05 -0.01
CA GLN A 84 17.45 2.95 -1.05
C GLN A 84 16.89 3.31 -2.43
N PHE A 85 15.73 2.76 -2.80
CA PHE A 85 15.08 3.10 -4.06
C PHE A 85 14.80 4.60 -4.17
N THR A 86 14.30 5.21 -3.09
CA THR A 86 13.99 6.65 -3.05
C THR A 86 15.26 7.49 -3.23
N ALA A 87 16.38 7.06 -2.67
CA ALA A 87 17.68 7.71 -2.85
C ALA A 87 18.21 7.56 -4.30
N ASP A 88 17.98 6.41 -4.92
CA ASP A 88 18.44 6.12 -6.29
C ASP A 88 17.54 6.72 -7.37
N LEU A 89 16.25 6.93 -7.06
CA LEU A 89 15.22 7.38 -8.00
C LEU A 89 15.61 8.63 -8.80
N PRO A 90 16.20 9.69 -8.22
CA PRO A 90 16.60 10.86 -9.01
C PRO A 90 17.59 10.53 -10.12
N ALA A 91 18.57 9.66 -9.85
CA ALA A 91 19.56 9.25 -10.85
C ALA A 91 18.93 8.34 -11.92
N LEU A 92 18.06 7.41 -11.50
CA LEU A 92 17.31 6.54 -12.41
C LEU A 92 16.40 7.36 -13.35
N ALA A 93 15.68 8.33 -12.80
CA ALA A 93 14.80 9.21 -13.56
C ALA A 93 15.60 10.07 -14.54
N ALA A 94 16.73 10.65 -14.10
CA ALA A 94 17.59 11.46 -14.97
C ALA A 94 18.16 10.65 -16.14
N ALA A 95 18.59 9.40 -15.90
CA ALA A 95 19.08 8.50 -16.94
C ALA A 95 18.03 8.15 -18.01
N LEU A 96 16.74 8.27 -17.67
CA LEU A 96 15.60 8.03 -18.54
C LEU A 96 14.91 9.34 -18.99
N GLU A 97 15.56 10.48 -18.76
CA GLU A 97 15.06 11.83 -19.10
C GLU A 97 13.71 12.19 -18.46
N PHE A 98 13.38 11.58 -17.33
CA PHE A 98 12.21 11.93 -16.53
C PHE A 98 12.53 12.96 -15.45
N ALA A 99 11.60 13.88 -15.21
CA ALA A 99 11.57 14.63 -13.96
C ALA A 99 11.04 13.72 -12.83
N PRO A 100 11.75 13.54 -11.70
CA PRO A 100 11.37 12.57 -10.65
C PRO A 100 9.95 12.72 -10.11
N ALA A 101 9.45 13.96 -10.02
CA ALA A 101 8.11 14.26 -9.53
C ALA A 101 6.99 14.10 -10.59
N LYS A 102 7.34 13.76 -11.84
CA LYS A 102 6.41 13.70 -12.97
C LYS A 102 6.52 12.39 -13.76
N ILE A 103 6.99 11.32 -13.12
CA ILE A 103 7.07 10.00 -13.74
C ILE A 103 5.63 9.43 -13.84
N PRO A 104 5.16 9.06 -15.03
CA PRO A 104 3.89 8.34 -15.17
C PRO A 104 3.93 7.01 -14.40
N TYR A 105 2.79 6.58 -13.85
CA TYR A 105 2.74 5.38 -13.00
C TYR A 105 3.31 4.12 -13.69
N VAL A 106 3.01 3.93 -14.97
CA VAL A 106 3.51 2.77 -15.75
C VAL A 106 5.03 2.77 -15.86
N ASP A 107 5.65 3.94 -16.03
CA ASP A 107 7.10 4.07 -16.10
C ASP A 107 7.74 3.96 -14.71
N PHE A 108 7.08 4.49 -13.69
CA PHE A 108 7.52 4.31 -12.30
C PHE A 108 7.55 2.84 -11.90
N GLU A 109 6.52 2.06 -12.23
CA GLU A 109 6.48 0.61 -12.01
C GLU A 109 7.67 -0.10 -12.70
N ARG A 110 7.91 0.22 -13.97
CA ARG A 110 9.04 -0.35 -14.73
C ARG A 110 10.39 -0.01 -14.10
N ILE A 111 10.57 1.23 -13.63
CA ILE A 111 11.78 1.68 -12.95
C ILE A 111 11.98 0.90 -11.65
N VAL A 112 10.95 0.75 -10.83
CA VAL A 112 11.01 -0.03 -9.57
C VAL A 112 11.38 -1.48 -9.85
N VAL A 113 10.70 -2.13 -10.82
CA VAL A 113 10.96 -3.53 -11.17
C VAL A 113 12.40 -3.69 -11.68
N GLY A 114 12.84 -2.83 -12.60
CA GLY A 114 14.21 -2.87 -13.11
C GLY A 114 15.25 -2.62 -12.03
N TRP A 115 14.97 -1.73 -11.07
CA TRP A 115 15.86 -1.49 -9.93
C TRP A 115 15.96 -2.72 -9.02
N LEU A 116 14.84 -3.40 -8.74
CA LEU A 116 14.82 -4.61 -7.90
C LEU A 116 15.55 -5.81 -8.52
N THR A 117 15.65 -5.87 -9.85
CA THR A 117 16.24 -7.02 -10.57
C THR A 117 17.64 -6.78 -11.10
N ARG A 118 18.25 -5.61 -10.85
CA ARG A 118 19.58 -5.24 -11.38
C ARG A 118 20.72 -6.19 -10.98
N ASP A 119 20.61 -6.84 -9.83
CA ASP A 119 21.63 -7.75 -9.26
C ASP A 119 21.10 -9.17 -8.97
N ALA A 120 19.98 -9.56 -9.58
CA ALA A 120 19.33 -10.87 -9.38
C ALA A 120 19.73 -11.92 -10.43
#